data_AF-A0A560DYB9-F1
#
_entry.id   AF-A0A560DYB9-F1
#
_cell.length_a   1.000
_cell.length_b   1.000
_cell.length_c   1.000
_cell.angle_alpha   90.00
_cell.angle_beta   90.00
_cell.angle_gamma   90.00
#
_symmetry.space_group_name_H-M   'P 1'
#
loop_
_entity.id
_entity.type
_entity.pdbx_description
1 polymer ?
#
loop_
_entity_poly.entity_id
_entity_poly.type
_entity_poly.pdbx_seq_one_letter_code
_entity_poly.pdbx_strand_id
1 'polypeptide(L)' 'MVEYSFTISNGEDFSDTEDLPDDEAAWRQALQTVRDIETSLRPGGGRWSLVVARGQKLIYRIEVRAEKLD' A
#
# COMPACT_ATOMS: atom_id res chain seq x y z
N MET A 1 7.56 -0.02 20.01
CA MET A 1 7.08 -0.46 18.69
C MET A 1 5.57 -0.40 18.71
N VAL A 2 4.97 -0.14 17.56
CA VAL A 2 3.53 -0.06 17.38
C VAL A 2 3.17 -0.88 16.16
N GLU A 3 2.11 -1.67 16.26
CA GLU A 3 1.63 -2.50 15.17
C GLU A 3 0.89 -1.63 14.13
N TYR A 4 1.28 -1.78 12.88
CA TYR A 4 0.64 -1.19 11.71
C TYR A 4 0.11 -2.29 10.80
N SER A 5 -1.08 -2.10 10.25
CA SER A 5 -1.63 -2.96 9.22
C SER A 5 -1.46 -2.32 7.85
N PHE A 6 -1.02 -3.10 6.87
CA PHE A 6 -0.85 -2.71 5.47
C PHE A 6 -1.82 -3.54 4.63
N THR A 7 -2.86 -2.90 4.10
CA THR A 7 -3.88 -3.57 3.28
C THR A 7 -3.75 -3.12 1.83
N ILE A 8 -3.44 -4.07 0.94
CA ILE A 8 -3.30 -3.89 -0.50
C ILE A 8 -4.56 -4.42 -1.19
N SER A 9 -5.12 -3.64 -2.10
CA SER A 9 -6.32 -4.01 -2.87
C SER A 9 -6.10 -3.86 -4.36
N ASN A 10 -6.40 -4.91 -5.14
CA ASN A 10 -6.39 -4.94 -6.62
C ASN A 10 -7.54 -5.82 -7.19
N GLY A 11 -8.67 -5.85 -6.50
CA GLY A 11 -9.78 -6.76 -6.78
C GLY A 11 -9.81 -7.99 -5.86
N GLU A 12 -8.70 -8.25 -5.18
CA GLU A 12 -8.62 -9.04 -3.95
C GLU A 12 -7.82 -8.25 -2.93
N ASP A 13 -8.19 -8.38 -1.65
CA ASP A 13 -7.51 -7.71 -0.53
C ASP A 13 -6.49 -8.65 0.10
N PHE A 14 -5.25 -8.16 0.21
CA PHE A 14 -4.20 -8.78 0.99
C PHE A 14 -3.83 -7.85 2.14
N SER A 15 -3.67 -8.38 3.34
CA SER A 15 -3.28 -7.59 4.50
C SER A 15 -2.15 -8.28 5.25
N ASP A 16 -1.19 -7.47 5.69
CA ASP A 16 -0.12 -7.88 6.59
C ASP A 16 0.05 -6.88 7.73
N THR A 17 0.73 -7.27 8.80
CA THR A 17 0.97 -6.45 9.98
C THR A 17 2.44 -6.39 10.33
N GLU A 18 2.95 -5.20 10.67
CA GLU A 18 4.33 -5.01 11.09
C GLU A 18 4.45 -4.12 12.33
N ASP A 19 5.39 -4.48 13.22
CA ASP A 19 5.77 -3.69 14.39
C ASP A 19 6.84 -2.65 14.02
N LEU A 20 6.44 -1.37 13.96
CA LEU A 20 7.31 -0.26 13.56
C LEU A 20 7.44 0.79 14.66
N PRO A 21 8.53 1.57 14.70
CA PRO A 21 8.76 2.54 15.77
C PRO A 21 7.78 3.72 15.75
N ASP A 22 7.38 4.20 14.56
CA ASP A 22 6.55 5.40 14.38
C ASP A 22 5.88 5.44 13.00
N ASP A 23 5.05 6.47 12.77
CA ASP A 23 4.32 6.67 11.52
C ASP A 23 5.28 6.93 10.33
N GLU A 24 6.48 7.49 10.55
CA GLU A 24 7.44 7.75 9.47
C GLU A 24 8.07 6.44 8.96
N ALA A 25 8.40 5.51 9.86
CA ALA A 25 8.82 4.17 9.49
C ALA A 25 7.72 3.42 8.72
N ALA A 26 6.46 3.56 9.15
CA ALA A 26 5.31 3.00 8.42
C ALA A 26 5.16 3.60 7.02
N TRP A 27 5.39 4.90 6.85
CA TRP A 27 5.42 5.53 5.54
C TRP A 27 6.53 4.99 4.64
N ARG A 28 7.75 4.79 5.17
CA ARG A 28 8.87 4.22 4.42
C ARG A 28 8.58 2.79 3.97
N GLN A 29 7.96 1.98 4.84
CA GLN A 29 7.53 0.62 4.50
C GLN A 29 6.45 0.64 3.41
N ALA A 30 5.46 1.52 3.53
CA ALA A 30 4.42 1.68 2.52
C ALA A 30 4.97 2.01 1.13
N LEU A 31 5.98 2.88 1.05
CA LEU A 31 6.66 3.20 -0.21
C LEU A 31 7.42 2.01 -0.79
N GLN A 32 8.00 1.14 0.04
CA GLN A 32 8.63 -0.09 -0.44
C GLN A 32 7.58 -1.04 -1.03
N THR A 33 6.47 -1.26 -0.32
CA THR A 33 5.35 -2.07 -0.81
C THR A 33 4.80 -1.55 -2.14
N VAL A 34 4.69 -0.24 -2.30
CA VAL A 34 4.24 0.37 -3.56
C VAL A 34 5.22 0.11 -4.70
N ARG A 35 6.53 0.17 -4.46
CA ARG A 35 7.54 -0.15 -5.50
C ARG A 35 7.40 -1.59 -5.96
N ASP A 36 7.10 -2.52 -5.06
CA ASP A 36 6.85 -3.92 -5.43
C ASP A 36 5.59 -4.03 -6.32
N ILE A 37 4.51 -3.30 -5.98
CA ILE A 37 3.31 -3.21 -6.82
C ILE A 37 3.64 -2.64 -8.21
N GLU A 38 4.46 -1.59 -8.30
CA GLU A 38 4.86 -0.98 -9.57
C GLU A 38 5.50 -1.98 -10.53
N THR A 39 6.28 -2.95 -10.03
CA THR A 39 6.88 -4.00 -10.87
C THR A 39 5.85 -4.95 -11.49
N SER A 40 4.64 -5.02 -10.93
CA SER A 40 3.55 -5.88 -11.39
C SER A 40 2.56 -5.20 -12.33
N LEU A 41 2.65 -3.87 -12.48
CA LEU A 41 1.71 -3.09 -13.29
C LEU A 41 1.75 -3.52 -14.76
N ARG A 42 0.56 -3.59 -15.37
CA ARG A 42 0.38 -3.88 -16.80
C ARG A 42 -0.12 -2.61 -17.52
N PRO A 43 0.38 -2.31 -18.73
CA PRO A 43 -0.14 -1.20 -19.54
C PRO A 43 -1.63 -1.31 -19.87
N GLY A 44 -2.19 -2.53 -19.83
CA GLY A 44 -3.61 -2.81 -20.11
C GLY A 44 -4.60 -2.38 -19.03
N GLY A 45 -4.14 -1.63 -18.02
CA GLY A 45 -4.98 -1.17 -16.92
C GLY A 45 -4.61 -1.83 -15.58
N GLY A 46 -4.94 -1.14 -14.50
CA GLY A 46 -4.82 -1.64 -13.14
C GLY A 46 -4.98 -0.50 -12.14
N ARG A 47 -5.77 -0.72 -11.10
CA ARG A 47 -5.87 0.18 -9.95
C ARG A 47 -5.52 -0.61 -8.71
N TRP A 48 -4.50 -0.13 -8.01
CA TRP A 48 -4.08 -0.64 -6.72
C TRP A 48 -4.29 0.43 -5.67
N SER A 49 -4.66 0.01 -4.47
CA SER A 49 -4.59 0.87 -3.29
C SER A 49 -3.86 0.18 -2.16
N LEU A 50 -3.00 0.92 -1.48
CA LEU A 50 -2.41 0.52 -0.21
C LEU A 50 -2.98 1.42 0.88
N VAL A 51 -3.51 0.83 1.94
CA VAL A 51 -3.97 1.55 3.14
C VAL A 51 -3.11 1.11 4.32
N VAL A 52 -2.60 2.09 5.06
CA VAL A 52 -1.83 1.89 6.29
C VAL A 52 -2.67 2.36 7.47
N ALA A 53 -2.87 1.49 8.44
CA ALA A 53 -3.61 1.80 9.66
C ALA A 53 -2.82 1.43 10.91
N ARG A 54 -3.16 2.09 12.02
CA ARG A 54 -2.62 1.83 13.35
C ARG A 54 -3.80 1.53 14.27
N GLY A 55 -4.06 0.24 14.52
CA GLY A 55 -5.35 -0.21 15.05
C GLY A 55 -6.49 0.20 14.13
N GLN A 56 -7.51 0.91 14.66
CA GLN A 56 -8.63 1.39 13.85
C GLN A 56 -8.38 2.73 13.14
N LYS A 57 -7.23 3.39 13.39
CA LYS A 57 -6.93 4.69 12.81
C LYS A 57 -6.22 4.52 11.47
N LEU A 58 -6.87 4.92 10.38
CA LEU A 58 -6.21 5.05 9.08
C LEU A 58 -5.20 6.21 9.14
N ILE A 59 -3.96 5.93 8.73
CA ILE A 59 -2.87 6.92 8.75
C ILE A 59 -2.57 7.38 7.31
N TYR A 60 -2.40 6.44 6.39
CA TYR A 60 -2.01 6.73 5.01
C TYR A 60 -2.84 5.91 4.01
N ARG A 61 -3.02 6.48 2.82
CA ARG A 61 -3.53 5.80 1.64
C ARG A 61 -2.70 6.19 0.43
N ILE A 62 -2.27 5.19 -0.33
CA ILE A 62 -1.59 5.38 -1.61
C ILE A 62 -2.44 4.72 -2.69
N GLU A 63 -2.66 5.42 -3.79
CA GLU A 63 -3.35 4.88 -4.96
C GLU A 63 -2.39 4.86 -6.15
N VAL A 64 -2.32 3.72 -6.83
CA VAL A 64 -1.49 3.53 -8.02
C VAL A 64 -2.39 3.11 -9.17
N ARG A 65 -2.30 3.82 -10.28
CA ARG A 65 -3.10 3.54 -11.48
C ARG A 65 -2.21 3.56 -12.71
N ALA A 66 -2.31 2.51 -13.51
CA ALA A 66 -1.68 2.44 -14.82
C ALA A 66 -2.75 2.53 -15.89
N GLU A 67 -2.56 3.42 -16.87
CA GLU A 67 -3.47 3.60 -17.99
C GLU A 67 -2.65 3.74 -19.27
N LYS A 68 -3.03 3.01 -20.31
CA LYS A 68 -2.56 3.31 -21.66
C LYS A 68 -3.42 4.46 -22.20
N LEU A 69 -2.76 5.55 -22.55
CA LEU A 69 -3.37 6.67 -23.26
C LEU A 69 -3.14 6.47 -24.76
N ASP A 70 -4.12 6.82 -25.57
CA ASP A 70 -4.09 6.72 -27.04
C ASP A 70 -3.13 7.72 -27.69
#